data_AF-A0AAW8NJZ1-F1
#
_entry.id   AF-A0AAW8NJZ1-F1
#
_cell.length_a   1.000
_cell.length_b   1.000
_cell.length_c   1.000
_cell.angle_alpha   90.00
_cell.angle_beta   90.00
_cell.angle_gamma   90.00
#
_symmetry.space_group_name_H-M   'P 1'
#
loop_
_entity.id
_entity.type
_entity.pdbx_description
1 polymer ?
#
loop_
_entity_poly.entity_id
_entity_poly.type
_entity_poly.pdbx_seq_one_letter_code
_entity_poly.pdbx_strand_id
1 'polypeptide(L)'
;MKRKVFAATLVFAALLLTGCQSTPNISALEQNSEADQLPGGLTIWPENEVPASNIRLLVEHEGTQYFGAKTANGKGACVAVLPTTDSKTWVAGCGDMTDDREIVHVSGLGIAETVLMTDGFDIDRLSGEGWKPIHRNIVVTGSPAR
;
A
#
# COMPACT_ATOMS: atom_id res chain seq x y z
N MET A 1 69.36 32.73 -1.58
CA MET A 1 68.80 31.36 -1.65
C MET A 1 67.86 31.14 -0.48
N LYS A 2 66.54 31.05 -0.71
CA LYS A 2 65.55 30.51 0.24
C LYS A 2 64.45 29.81 -0.57
N ARG A 3 64.48 28.48 -0.58
CA ARG A 3 63.41 27.62 -1.11
C ARG A 3 62.17 27.80 -0.25
N LYS A 4 60.99 27.99 -0.86
CA LYS A 4 59.71 27.76 -0.19
C LYS A 4 58.89 26.81 -1.05
N VAL A 5 58.56 25.69 -0.42
CA VAL A 5 57.92 24.50 -0.98
C VAL A 5 56.41 24.74 -1.11
N PHE A 6 55.86 24.09 -2.14
CA PHE A 6 54.47 23.94 -2.54
C PHE A 6 53.46 23.72 -1.41
N ALA A 7 52.25 24.24 -1.59
CA ALA A 7 51.04 23.70 -0.97
C ALA A 7 49.88 23.80 -1.99
N ALA A 8 49.67 22.72 -2.75
CA ALA A 8 48.47 22.53 -3.55
C ALA A 8 47.32 22.12 -2.62
N THR A 9 46.32 22.98 -2.47
CA THR A 9 45.16 22.74 -1.63
C THR A 9 44.16 21.86 -2.39
N LEU A 10 44.14 20.56 -2.08
CA LEU A 10 43.09 19.63 -2.50
C LEU A 10 41.80 19.93 -1.71
N VAL A 11 40.80 20.50 -2.38
CA VAL A 11 39.44 20.65 -1.82
C VAL A 11 38.71 19.32 -2.01
N PHE A 12 38.59 18.55 -0.93
CA PHE A 12 37.79 17.33 -0.87
C PHE A 12 36.30 17.71 -0.76
N ALA A 13 35.55 17.60 -1.86
CA ALA A 13 34.10 17.67 -1.84
C ALA A 13 33.54 16.35 -1.30
N ALA A 14 33.27 16.28 0.00
CA ALA A 14 32.52 15.17 0.58
C ALA A 14 31.03 15.35 0.23
N LEU A 15 30.58 14.75 -0.88
CA LEU A 15 29.16 14.52 -1.10
C LEU A 15 28.70 13.46 -0.10
N LEU A 16 28.09 13.90 1.00
CA LEU A 16 27.27 13.05 1.85
C LEU A 16 26.06 12.60 1.01
N LEU A 17 26.14 11.42 0.41
CA LEU A 17 24.99 10.69 -0.09
C LEU A 17 24.16 10.29 1.13
N THR A 18 23.29 11.17 1.60
CA THR A 18 22.16 10.76 2.41
C THR A 18 21.29 9.90 1.51
N GLY A 19 21.54 8.59 1.52
CA GLY A 19 20.63 7.64 0.90
C GLY A 19 19.27 7.86 1.52
N CYS A 20 18.28 8.24 0.71
CA CYS A 20 16.89 8.26 1.13
C CYS A 20 16.55 6.83 1.57
N GLN A 21 16.59 6.56 2.88
CA GLN A 21 15.93 5.39 3.43
C GLN A 21 14.45 5.68 3.30
N SER A 22 13.85 5.19 2.20
CA SER A 22 12.42 5.22 2.01
C SER A 22 11.79 4.33 3.06
N THR A 23 11.10 4.91 4.04
CA THR A 23 10.25 4.14 4.94
C THR A 23 9.13 3.52 4.10
N PRO A 24 8.87 2.21 4.24
CA PRO A 24 7.73 1.57 3.58
C PRO A 24 6.45 2.36 3.84
N ASN A 25 5.75 2.75 2.77
CA ASN A 25 4.54 3.56 2.89
C ASN A 25 3.53 3.22 1.78
N ILE A 26 2.27 3.57 2.04
CA ILE A 26 1.21 3.63 1.04
C ILE A 26 0.68 5.05 1.01
N SER A 27 1.18 5.87 0.09
CA SER A 27 0.81 7.30 0.04
C SER A 27 -0.67 7.51 -0.30
N ALA A 28 -1.31 6.52 -0.93
CA ALA A 28 -2.75 6.55 -1.19
C ALA A 28 -3.59 6.53 0.09
N LEU A 29 -3.03 6.15 1.24
CA LEU A 29 -3.73 6.16 2.52
C LEU A 29 -3.69 7.52 3.25
N GLU A 30 -2.92 8.49 2.75
CA GLU A 30 -2.73 9.79 3.42
C GLU A 30 -3.81 10.83 3.07
N GLN A 31 -4.45 10.68 1.91
CA GLN A 31 -5.40 11.67 1.39
C GLN A 31 -6.82 11.28 1.79
N ASN A 32 -7.58 12.19 2.39
CA ASN A 32 -8.99 11.94 2.74
C ASN A 32 -9.92 12.34 1.58
N SER A 33 -11.01 11.60 1.42
CA SER A 33 -12.12 11.88 0.52
C SER A 33 -13.47 11.52 1.16
N GLU A 34 -14.56 12.08 0.64
CA GLU A 34 -15.91 11.70 1.08
C GLU A 34 -16.28 10.25 0.70
N ALA A 35 -15.64 9.69 -0.33
CA ALA A 35 -15.86 8.32 -0.78
C ALA A 35 -15.23 7.26 0.13
N ASP A 36 -14.50 7.68 1.16
CA ASP A 36 -13.78 6.81 2.10
C ASP A 36 -14.69 6.09 3.09
N GLN A 37 -15.99 6.36 3.06
CA GLN A 37 -16.98 5.76 3.94
C GLN A 37 -17.39 4.37 3.45
N LEU A 38 -17.32 3.39 4.35
CA LEU A 38 -17.85 2.05 4.07
C LEU A 38 -19.37 2.10 3.86
N PRO A 39 -19.90 1.34 2.88
CA PRO A 39 -21.31 1.39 2.54
C PRO A 39 -22.19 0.85 3.69
N GLY A 40 -23.36 1.47 3.86
CA GLY A 40 -24.40 0.97 4.78
C GLY A 40 -24.03 0.98 6.26
N GLY A 41 -23.01 1.76 6.68
CA GLY A 41 -22.54 1.77 8.06
C GLY A 41 -21.81 0.48 8.46
N LEU A 42 -21.33 -0.30 7.48
CA LEU A 42 -20.57 -1.52 7.71
C LEU A 42 -19.33 -1.22 8.55
N THR A 43 -19.13 -2.02 9.60
CA THR A 43 -17.90 -2.01 10.39
C THR A 43 -17.13 -3.30 10.11
N ILE A 44 -15.95 -3.17 9.51
CA ILE A 44 -15.09 -4.31 9.12
C ILE A 44 -14.08 -4.61 10.22
N TRP A 45 -13.43 -3.56 10.73
CA TRP A 45 -12.40 -3.65 11.76
C TRP A 45 -12.84 -2.92 13.02
N PRO A 46 -12.40 -3.35 14.21
CA PRO A 46 -12.61 -2.60 15.44
C PRO A 46 -11.93 -1.22 15.39
N GLU A 47 -12.61 -0.17 15.89
CA GLU A 47 -12.10 1.22 15.87
C GLU A 47 -10.74 1.38 16.56
N ASN A 48 -10.45 0.56 17.57
CA ASN A 48 -9.16 0.57 18.27
C ASN A 48 -8.02 -0.10 17.47
N GLU A 49 -8.34 -0.86 16.43
CA GLU A 49 -7.36 -1.53 15.57
C GLU A 49 -7.18 -0.77 14.25
N VAL A 50 -8.29 -0.37 13.63
CA VAL A 50 -8.33 0.44 12.42
C VAL A 50 -9.40 1.51 12.61
N PRO A 51 -9.02 2.75 12.91
CA PRO A 51 -9.96 3.85 13.03
C PRO A 51 -10.71 4.07 11.71
N ALA A 52 -12.01 4.34 11.77
CA ALA A 52 -12.79 4.64 10.57
C ALA A 52 -12.20 5.83 9.79
N SER A 53 -11.57 6.78 10.49
CA SER A 53 -10.87 7.93 9.90
C SER A 53 -9.60 7.57 9.13
N ASN A 54 -9.12 6.33 9.21
CA ASN A 54 -7.97 5.83 8.45
C ASN A 54 -8.37 5.06 7.19
N ILE A 55 -9.66 4.76 7.01
CA ILE A 55 -10.16 4.03 5.85
C ILE A 55 -10.13 4.97 4.64
N ARG A 56 -9.68 4.47 3.49
CA ARG A 56 -9.68 5.14 2.20
C ARG A 56 -10.27 4.25 1.13
N LEU A 57 -11.08 4.81 0.24
CA LEU A 57 -11.40 4.12 -1.01
C LEU A 57 -10.21 4.27 -1.95
N LEU A 58 -9.59 3.15 -2.32
CA LEU A 58 -8.43 3.15 -3.22
C LEU A 58 -8.86 3.11 -4.68
N VAL A 59 -9.82 2.26 -5.02
CA VAL A 59 -10.34 2.10 -6.37
C VAL A 59 -11.68 1.38 -6.38
N GLU A 60 -12.50 1.68 -7.38
CA GLU A 60 -13.60 0.83 -7.79
C GLU A 60 -13.24 0.12 -9.10
N HIS A 61 -13.41 -1.19 -9.15
CA HIS A 61 -13.10 -1.99 -10.32
C HIS A 61 -14.13 -3.10 -10.49
N GLU A 62 -14.73 -3.19 -11.69
CA GLU A 62 -15.70 -4.23 -12.06
C GLU A 62 -16.85 -4.45 -11.03
N GLY A 63 -17.40 -3.36 -10.48
CA GLY A 63 -18.47 -3.44 -9.48
C GLY A 63 -18.01 -3.92 -8.11
N THR A 64 -16.73 -3.75 -7.79
CA THR A 64 -16.14 -4.04 -6.49
C THR A 64 -15.39 -2.80 -5.98
N GLN A 65 -15.60 -2.46 -4.72
CA GLN A 65 -14.89 -1.38 -4.04
C GLN A 65 -13.73 -1.96 -3.23
N TYR A 66 -12.56 -1.35 -3.39
CA TYR A 66 -11.33 -1.75 -2.72
C TYR A 66 -10.93 -0.65 -1.75
N PHE A 67 -11.09 -0.93 -0.46
CA PHE A 67 -10.71 -0.01 0.60
C PHE A 67 -9.35 -0.40 1.18
N GLY A 68 -8.56 0.59 1.54
CA GLY A 68 -7.33 0.42 2.31
C GLY A 68 -7.38 1.21 3.59
N ALA A 69 -6.62 0.80 4.61
CA ALA A 69 -6.53 1.55 5.85
C ALA A 69 -5.19 1.33 6.55
N LYS A 70 -4.73 2.32 7.32
CA LYS A 70 -3.61 2.14 8.27
C LYS A 70 -4.14 1.67 9.62
N THR A 71 -3.43 0.74 10.25
CA THR A 71 -3.72 0.35 11.64
C THR A 71 -3.52 1.55 12.58
N ALA A 72 -4.21 1.55 13.72
CA ALA A 72 -4.15 2.61 14.73
C ALA A 72 -2.72 2.89 15.21
N ASN A 73 -1.88 1.85 15.29
CA ASN A 73 -0.48 1.97 15.69
C ASN A 73 0.46 2.42 14.55
N GLY A 74 -0.05 2.59 13.32
CA GLY A 74 0.68 3.00 12.13
C GLY A 74 1.69 1.98 11.60
N LYS A 75 1.75 0.77 12.18
CA LYS A 75 2.74 -0.26 11.83
C LYS A 75 2.26 -1.26 10.78
N GLY A 76 0.97 -1.24 10.46
CA GLY A 76 0.36 -2.14 9.49
C GLY A 76 -0.59 -1.41 8.56
N ALA A 77 -0.97 -2.12 7.51
CA ALA A 77 -2.03 -1.70 6.60
C ALA A 77 -3.03 -2.84 6.41
N CYS A 78 -4.25 -2.47 6.07
CA CYS A 78 -5.36 -3.37 5.87
C CYS A 78 -6.00 -3.12 4.50
N VAL A 79 -6.60 -4.16 3.93
CA VAL A 79 -7.41 -4.08 2.71
C VAL A 79 -8.76 -4.74 2.95
N ALA A 80 -9.81 -4.15 2.39
CA ALA A 80 -11.13 -4.76 2.31
C ALA A 80 -11.67 -4.69 0.89
N VAL A 81 -12.29 -5.78 0.47
CA VAL A 81 -12.84 -5.97 -0.88
C VAL A 81 -14.34 -6.21 -0.76
N LEU A 82 -15.12 -5.28 -1.30
CA LEU A 82 -16.58 -5.22 -1.15
C LEU A 82 -17.25 -5.17 -2.53
N PRO A 83 -17.85 -6.27 -2.98
CA PRO A 83 -18.73 -6.26 -4.14
C PRO A 83 -19.92 -5.30 -3.93
N THR A 84 -20.19 -4.42 -4.89
CA THR A 84 -21.31 -3.45 -4.80
C THR A 84 -22.67 -4.13 -4.90
N THR A 85 -22.72 -5.34 -5.47
CA THR A 85 -23.95 -6.10 -5.67
C THR A 85 -24.38 -6.92 -4.47
N ASP A 86 -23.45 -7.24 -3.56
CA ASP A 86 -23.72 -7.98 -2.33
C ASP A 86 -22.82 -7.54 -1.18
N SER A 87 -23.34 -6.62 -0.35
CA SER A 87 -22.63 -6.11 0.81
C SER A 87 -22.45 -7.13 1.94
N LYS A 88 -22.96 -8.36 1.81
CA LYS A 88 -22.77 -9.44 2.79
C LYS A 88 -21.58 -10.34 2.46
N THR A 89 -21.06 -10.27 1.24
CA THR A 89 -19.93 -11.09 0.79
C THR A 89 -18.73 -10.19 0.58
N TRP A 90 -18.01 -9.91 1.66
CA TRP A 90 -16.76 -9.15 1.63
C TRP A 90 -15.64 -9.93 2.31
N VAL A 91 -14.40 -9.60 1.97
CA VAL A 91 -13.21 -10.11 2.65
C VAL A 91 -12.33 -8.94 3.06
N ALA A 92 -11.68 -9.08 4.20
CA ALA A 92 -10.73 -8.10 4.69
C ALA A 92 -9.56 -8.78 5.41
N GLY A 93 -8.43 -8.09 5.45
CA GLY A 93 -7.22 -8.56 6.12
C GLY A 93 -6.28 -7.41 6.43
N CYS A 94 -5.36 -7.66 7.36
CA CYS A 94 -4.32 -6.72 7.75
C CYS A 94 -2.97 -7.42 7.78
N GLY A 95 -1.90 -6.65 7.60
CA GLY A 95 -0.53 -7.13 7.65
C GLY A 95 0.43 -6.02 8.06
N ASP A 96 1.61 -6.42 8.52
CA ASP A 96 2.63 -5.50 8.99
C ASP A 96 3.38 -4.84 7.83
N MET A 97 3.55 -3.52 7.90
CA MET A 97 4.27 -2.73 6.91
C MET A 97 5.74 -2.60 7.33
N THR A 98 6.47 -3.71 7.23
CA THR A 98 7.86 -3.82 7.75
C THR A 98 8.93 -3.54 6.69
N ASP A 99 8.60 -3.65 5.41
CA ASP A 99 9.49 -3.49 4.26
C ASP A 99 8.68 -3.26 2.96
N ASP A 100 9.38 -3.11 1.84
CA ASP A 100 8.78 -2.94 0.50
C ASP A 100 8.29 -4.29 -0.07
N ARG A 101 7.31 -4.91 0.59
CA ARG A 101 6.69 -6.19 0.18
C ARG A 101 5.19 -6.07 -0.05
N GLU A 102 4.63 -7.18 -0.55
CA GLU A 102 3.23 -7.54 -0.34
C GLU A 102 2.91 -7.44 1.15
N ILE A 103 1.89 -6.65 1.48
CA ILE A 103 1.51 -6.39 2.87
C ILE A 103 0.36 -7.31 3.27
N VAL A 104 -0.62 -7.48 2.39
CA VAL A 104 -1.82 -8.27 2.68
C VAL A 104 -2.27 -9.01 1.44
N HIS A 105 -2.51 -10.32 1.57
CA HIS A 105 -3.25 -11.14 0.63
C HIS A 105 -4.62 -11.45 1.21
N VAL A 106 -5.69 -11.15 0.48
CA VAL A 106 -7.04 -11.59 0.84
C VAL A 106 -7.71 -12.35 -0.31
N SER A 107 -8.49 -13.36 0.04
CA SER A 107 -9.26 -14.18 -0.91
C SER A 107 -10.55 -14.64 -0.24
N GLY A 108 -11.64 -14.76 -0.99
CA GLY A 108 -12.92 -15.23 -0.49
C GLY A 108 -13.75 -15.88 -1.58
N LEU A 109 -14.77 -16.66 -1.21
CA LEU A 109 -15.66 -17.28 -2.19
C LEU A 109 -16.35 -16.20 -3.04
N GLY A 110 -16.18 -16.27 -4.36
CA GLY A 110 -16.73 -15.28 -5.29
C GLY A 110 -16.01 -13.94 -5.32
N ILE A 111 -14.89 -13.79 -4.60
CA ILE A 111 -14.06 -12.58 -4.59
C ILE A 111 -12.70 -12.91 -5.20
N ALA A 112 -12.24 -12.08 -6.14
CA ALA A 112 -10.91 -12.23 -6.72
C ALA A 112 -9.85 -12.08 -5.64
N GLU A 113 -8.78 -12.87 -5.74
CA GLU A 113 -7.64 -12.70 -4.85
C GLU A 113 -7.10 -11.28 -5.02
N THR A 114 -6.78 -10.64 -3.91
CA THR A 114 -6.40 -9.22 -3.87
C THR A 114 -5.17 -9.07 -3.01
N VAL A 115 -4.20 -8.33 -3.54
CA VAL A 115 -2.96 -8.02 -2.85
C VAL A 115 -2.84 -6.50 -2.65
N LEU A 116 -2.60 -6.09 -1.41
CA LEU A 116 -2.23 -4.73 -1.04
C LEU A 116 -0.70 -4.61 -0.93
N MET A 117 -0.15 -3.57 -1.54
CA MET A 117 1.29 -3.37 -1.70
C MET A 117 1.72 -1.96 -1.27
N THR A 118 2.99 -1.83 -0.83
CA THR A 118 3.63 -0.52 -0.62
C THR A 118 3.91 0.21 -1.93
N ASP A 119 4.19 1.52 -1.86
CA ASP A 119 4.47 2.38 -3.01
C ASP A 119 5.74 2.00 -3.80
N GLY A 120 6.69 1.33 -3.16
CA GLY A 120 7.96 0.91 -3.75
C GLY A 120 7.94 -0.51 -4.30
N PHE A 121 6.81 -1.22 -4.20
CA PHE A 121 6.72 -2.59 -4.65
C PHE A 121 6.80 -2.68 -6.18
N ASP A 122 7.66 -3.55 -6.67
CA ASP A 122 7.81 -3.85 -8.09
C ASP A 122 6.66 -4.76 -8.57
N ILE A 123 5.60 -4.13 -9.07
CA ILE A 123 4.38 -4.77 -9.58
C ILE A 123 4.69 -5.73 -10.75
N ASP A 124 5.76 -5.49 -11.50
CA ASP A 124 6.13 -6.35 -12.62
C ASP A 124 6.48 -7.77 -12.16
N ARG A 125 6.88 -7.94 -10.88
CA ARG A 125 7.09 -9.25 -10.26
C ARG A 125 5.81 -10.10 -10.19
N LEU A 126 4.64 -9.47 -10.18
CA LEU A 126 3.33 -10.15 -10.12
C LEU A 126 2.72 -10.35 -11.52
N SER A 127 3.13 -9.57 -12.51
CA SER A 127 2.58 -9.62 -13.86
C SER A 127 2.77 -10.98 -14.57
N GLY A 128 3.73 -11.80 -14.13
CA GLY A 128 3.97 -13.15 -14.65
C GLY A 128 2.98 -14.22 -14.19
N GLU A 129 2.16 -13.95 -13.16
CA GLU A 129 1.33 -14.96 -12.49
C GLU A 129 -0.18 -14.76 -12.71
N GLY A 130 -0.58 -13.90 -13.66
CA GLY A 130 -1.99 -13.62 -13.95
C GLY A 130 -2.62 -12.55 -13.05
N TRP A 131 -1.81 -11.82 -12.30
CA TRP A 131 -2.21 -10.62 -11.58
C TRP A 131 -2.44 -9.45 -12.54
N LYS A 132 -3.49 -8.68 -12.27
CA LYS A 132 -3.85 -7.47 -12.99
C LYS A 132 -3.74 -6.27 -12.04
N PRO A 133 -2.91 -5.27 -12.33
CA PRO A 133 -2.91 -4.04 -11.56
C PRO A 133 -4.17 -3.23 -11.84
N ILE A 134 -4.87 -2.84 -10.77
CA ILE A 134 -6.08 -2.01 -10.85
C ILE A 134 -5.91 -0.66 -10.14
N HIS A 135 -4.93 -0.57 -9.26
CA HIS A 135 -4.50 0.65 -8.59
C HIS A 135 -3.00 0.54 -8.25
N ARG A 136 -2.30 1.66 -8.04
CA ARG A 136 -0.85 1.66 -7.76
C ARG A 136 -0.43 0.86 -6.51
N ASN A 137 -1.38 0.53 -5.64
CA ASN A 137 -1.18 -0.29 -4.44
C ASN A 137 -2.05 -1.56 -4.42
N ILE A 138 -2.83 -1.86 -5.47
CA ILE A 138 -3.73 -3.03 -5.52
C ILE A 138 -3.55 -3.78 -6.83
N VAL A 139 -3.34 -5.09 -6.71
CA VAL A 139 -3.47 -6.04 -7.81
C VAL A 139 -4.51 -7.12 -7.49
N VAL A 140 -5.11 -7.68 -8.53
CA VAL A 140 -6.13 -8.75 -8.41
C VAL A 140 -5.89 -9.87 -9.40
N THR A 141 -6.32 -11.10 -9.09
CA THR A 141 -6.30 -12.20 -10.07
C THR A 141 -7.40 -12.03 -11.12
N GLY A 142 -7.16 -12.54 -12.33
CA GLY A 142 -8.15 -12.57 -13.41
C GLY A 142 -9.32 -13.50 -13.10
N SER A 143 -10.36 -12.93 -12.47
CA SER A 143 -11.59 -13.58 -11.98
C SER A 143 -11.42 -14.46 -10.73
N PRO A 144 -12.42 -14.48 -9.82
CA PRO A 144 -12.41 -15.33 -8.63
C PRO A 144 -12.18 -16.80 -9.03
N ALA A 145 -11.34 -17.51 -8.29
CA ALA A 145 -11.24 -18.96 -8.42
C ALA A 145 -12.65 -19.55 -8.27
N ARG A 146 -13.10 -20.25 -9.32
CA ARG A 146 -14.47 -20.75 -9.48
C ARG A 146 -14.70 -22.01 -8.66
#